data_AF-A0A0N8VLT7-F1
#
_entry.id   AF-A0A0N8VLT7-F1
#
_cell.length_a   1.000
_cell.length_b   1.000
_cell.length_c   1.000
_cell.angle_alpha   90.00
_cell.angle_beta   90.00
_cell.angle_gamma   90.00
#
_symmetry.space_group_name_H-M   'P 1'
#
loop_
_entity.id
_entity.type
_entity.pdbx_description
1 polymer ?
#
loop_
_entity_poly.entity_id
_entity_poly.type
_entity_poly.pdbx_seq_one_letter_code
_entity_poly.pdbx_strand_id
1 'polypeptide(L)'
;MERTISPKIKKQLDIILELKTQINTWKSYNEQEVFQIVKEFEKKPRDEGSFWFEEILSNKELASDLVNIGNKYSENTKMNVYIVSALGNMIKRYKLESSEEIFNYFLEKAQTKGVELYVSFFLPYLPQFEKYERKWEYIMSIKNIKPLKDSEISFKERIDYFLNQLPIKYVEETITFFEQSINEAKSDYSKNMYRELIEKLQMK
;
A
#
# COMPACT_ATOMS: atom_id res chain seq x y z
N MET A 1 -25.05 -18.35 14.66
CA MET A 1 -25.32 -17.04 15.30
C MET A 1 -25.60 -16.04 14.20
N GLU A 2 -26.84 -15.57 14.08
CA GLU A 2 -27.16 -14.42 13.24
C GLU A 2 -26.45 -13.20 13.81
N ARG A 3 -25.68 -12.51 12.97
CA ARG A 3 -24.98 -11.29 13.38
C ARG A 3 -25.87 -10.10 13.06
N THR A 4 -26.17 -9.28 14.05
CA THR A 4 -26.95 -8.05 13.86
C THR A 4 -26.02 -6.91 13.46
N ILE A 5 -26.32 -6.24 12.35
CA ILE A 5 -25.58 -5.06 11.88
C ILE A 5 -26.00 -3.82 12.69
N SER A 6 -25.03 -3.05 13.20
CA SER A 6 -25.33 -1.79 13.91
C SER A 6 -25.73 -0.69 12.92
N PRO A 7 -26.53 0.31 13.34
CA PRO A 7 -26.90 1.43 12.48
C PRO A 7 -25.70 2.19 11.88
N LYS A 8 -24.61 2.32 12.66
CA LYS A 8 -23.36 2.97 12.21
C LYS A 8 -22.73 2.18 11.05
N ILE A 9 -22.62 0.86 11.19
CA ILE A 9 -22.02 0.00 10.16
C ILE A 9 -22.91 -0.06 8.92
N LYS A 10 -24.24 -0.13 9.10
CA LYS A 10 -25.18 -0.09 7.98
C LYS A 10 -25.04 1.20 7.17
N LYS A 11 -24.98 2.36 7.83
CA LYS A 11 -24.76 3.65 7.14
C LYS A 11 -23.45 3.67 6.34
N GLN A 12 -22.37 3.09 6.88
CA GLN A 12 -21.11 3.01 6.16
C GLN A 12 -21.18 2.05 4.97
N LEU A 13 -21.86 0.92 5.14
CA LEU A 13 -22.10 -0.05 4.07
C LEU A 13 -22.85 0.60 2.90
N ASP A 14 -23.91 1.35 3.19
CA ASP A 14 -24.70 2.06 2.17
C ASP A 14 -23.84 3.05 1.38
N ILE A 15 -22.97 3.81 2.06
CA ILE A 15 -22.01 4.73 1.40
C ILE A 15 -21.01 3.95 0.52
N ILE A 16 -20.52 2.80 0.98
CA ILE A 16 -19.59 1.97 0.20
C ILE A 16 -20.28 1.43 -1.05
N LEU A 17 -21.54 1.00 -0.95
CA LEU A 17 -22.34 0.53 -2.08
C LEU A 17 -22.60 1.63 -3.11
N GLU A 18 -22.90 2.84 -2.66
CA GLU A 18 -23.08 3.99 -3.54
C GLU A 18 -21.78 4.34 -4.28
N LEU A 19 -20.65 4.43 -3.55
CA LEU A 19 -19.34 4.70 -4.15
C LEU A 19 -18.92 3.59 -5.12
N LYS A 20 -19.17 2.32 -4.80
CA LYS A 20 -18.97 1.20 -5.73
C LYS A 20 -19.75 1.42 -7.02
N THR A 21 -21.03 1.77 -6.93
CA THR A 21 -21.88 2.00 -8.09
C THR A 21 -21.33 3.13 -8.96
N GLN A 22 -20.94 4.24 -8.34
CA GLN A 22 -20.32 5.38 -9.02
C GLN A 22 -19.00 5.01 -9.71
N ILE A 23 -18.15 4.20 -9.05
CA ILE A 23 -16.91 3.69 -9.63
C ILE A 23 -17.24 2.78 -10.82
N ASN A 24 -18.17 1.84 -10.71
CA ASN A 24 -18.52 0.96 -11.82
C ASN A 24 -19.06 1.71 -13.06
N THR A 25 -19.62 2.91 -12.86
CA THR A 25 -20.10 3.79 -13.93
C THR A 25 -19.20 5.01 -14.14
N TRP A 26 -17.92 4.95 -13.76
CA TRP A 26 -17.00 6.09 -13.73
C TRP A 26 -16.91 6.85 -15.08
N LYS A 27 -17.11 6.15 -16.20
CA LYS A 27 -17.07 6.70 -17.57
C LYS A 27 -18.14 7.76 -17.84
N SER A 28 -19.20 7.81 -17.03
CA SER A 28 -20.27 8.81 -17.12
C SER A 28 -19.92 10.14 -16.45
N TYR A 29 -18.77 10.22 -15.78
CA TYR A 29 -18.31 11.38 -15.02
C TYR A 29 -17.08 12.02 -15.67
N ASN A 30 -16.86 13.30 -15.40
CA ASN A 30 -15.62 13.98 -15.77
C ASN A 30 -14.50 13.68 -14.76
N GLU A 31 -13.26 14.05 -15.08
CA GLU A 31 -12.10 13.74 -14.23
C GLU A 31 -12.21 14.27 -12.79
N GLN A 32 -12.78 15.48 -12.60
CA GLN A 32 -12.90 16.07 -11.27
C GLN A 32 -13.92 15.33 -10.40
N GLU A 33 -15.01 14.88 -11.02
CA GLU A 33 -16.02 14.04 -10.37
C GLU A 33 -15.43 12.68 -9.99
N VAL A 34 -14.74 12.01 -10.93
CA VAL A 34 -14.04 10.74 -10.68
C VAL A 34 -13.02 10.89 -9.56
N PHE A 35 -12.25 12.00 -9.55
CA PHE A 35 -11.28 12.29 -8.50
C PHE A 35 -11.94 12.35 -7.12
N GLN A 36 -13.08 13.03 -7.01
CA GLN A 36 -13.79 13.17 -5.73
C GLN A 36 -14.39 11.83 -5.28
N ILE A 37 -14.93 11.02 -6.21
CA ILE A 37 -15.42 9.66 -5.93
C ILE A 37 -14.29 8.79 -5.38
N VAL A 38 -13.16 8.72 -6.09
CA VAL A 38 -11.98 7.91 -5.70
C VAL A 38 -11.43 8.36 -4.34
N LYS A 39 -11.34 9.66 -4.11
CA LYS A 39 -10.87 10.24 -2.84
C LYS A 39 -11.76 9.86 -1.66
N GLU A 40 -13.08 9.84 -1.84
CA GLU A 40 -13.99 9.41 -0.77
C GLU A 40 -14.00 7.88 -0.60
N PHE A 41 -13.84 7.13 -1.69
CA PHE A 41 -13.72 5.68 -1.66
C PHE A 41 -12.46 5.22 -0.93
N GLU A 42 -11.31 5.83 -1.16
CA GLU A 42 -10.02 5.45 -0.54
C GLU A 42 -10.08 5.36 0.99
N LYS A 43 -10.87 6.22 1.63
CA LYS A 43 -11.03 6.23 3.08
C LYS A 43 -11.74 4.97 3.60
N LYS A 44 -12.64 4.39 2.81
CA LYS A 44 -13.52 3.28 3.23
C LYS A 44 -12.76 1.99 3.55
N PRO A 45 -11.85 1.50 2.71
CA PRO A 45 -11.04 0.35 3.08
C PRO A 45 -9.99 0.70 4.16
N ARG A 46 -9.64 1.98 4.36
CA ARG A 46 -8.60 2.42 5.30
C ARG A 46 -9.08 2.65 6.74
N ASP A 47 -10.34 3.04 6.92
CA ASP A 47 -10.94 3.36 8.22
C ASP A 47 -11.28 2.07 9.03
N GLU A 48 -12.35 2.09 9.83
CA GLU A 48 -12.75 0.99 10.71
C GLU A 48 -13.10 -0.27 9.90
N GLY A 49 -12.31 -1.33 10.10
CA GLY A 49 -12.51 -2.62 9.46
C GLY A 49 -13.79 -3.29 9.93
N SER A 50 -14.58 -3.83 8.99
CA SER A 50 -15.80 -4.57 9.30
C SER A 50 -15.97 -5.74 8.35
N PHE A 51 -16.31 -6.91 8.88
CA PHE A 51 -16.60 -8.08 8.04
C PHE A 51 -17.78 -7.83 7.10
N TRP A 52 -18.68 -6.91 7.45
CA TRP A 52 -19.81 -6.51 6.60
C TRP A 52 -19.38 -5.84 5.29
N PHE A 53 -18.15 -5.32 5.21
CA PHE A 53 -17.63 -4.68 4.00
C PHE A 53 -16.83 -5.66 3.12
N GLU A 54 -16.53 -6.87 3.61
CA GLU A 54 -15.62 -7.82 2.96
C GLU A 54 -16.09 -8.19 1.55
N GLU A 55 -17.38 -8.53 1.37
CA GLU A 55 -17.92 -8.90 0.05
C GLU A 55 -17.75 -7.79 -1.00
N ILE A 56 -17.95 -6.54 -0.59
CA ILE A 56 -17.85 -5.40 -1.50
C ILE A 56 -16.39 -5.05 -1.77
N LEU A 57 -15.56 -5.02 -0.73
CA LEU A 57 -14.17 -4.58 -0.81
C LEU A 57 -13.22 -5.69 -1.30
N SER A 58 -13.69 -6.93 -1.43
CA SER A 58 -13.01 -8.02 -2.14
C SER A 58 -13.47 -8.20 -3.60
N ASN A 59 -14.35 -7.31 -4.09
CA ASN A 59 -14.90 -7.43 -5.43
C ASN A 59 -13.85 -7.12 -6.51
N LYS A 60 -13.60 -8.09 -7.39
CA LYS A 60 -12.58 -8.02 -8.46
C LYS A 60 -12.92 -6.99 -9.55
N GLU A 61 -14.19 -6.82 -9.89
CA GLU A 61 -14.63 -5.84 -10.89
C GLU A 61 -14.36 -4.42 -10.41
N LEU A 62 -14.72 -4.12 -9.16
CA LEU A 62 -14.42 -2.84 -8.52
C LEU A 62 -12.92 -2.54 -8.52
N ALA A 63 -12.09 -3.55 -8.23
CA ALA A 63 -10.64 -3.40 -8.28
C ALA A 63 -10.12 -3.13 -9.70
N SER A 64 -10.66 -3.83 -10.71
CA SER A 64 -10.31 -3.59 -12.11
C SER A 64 -10.75 -2.20 -12.56
N ASP A 65 -11.94 -1.74 -12.18
CA ASP A 65 -12.39 -0.37 -12.47
C ASP A 65 -11.49 0.70 -11.84
N LEU A 66 -11.02 0.49 -10.61
CA LEU A 66 -10.02 1.38 -9.99
C LEU A 66 -8.70 1.41 -10.77
N VAL A 67 -8.20 0.26 -11.24
CA VAL A 67 -7.00 0.21 -12.10
C VAL A 67 -7.26 0.94 -13.43
N ASN A 68 -8.40 0.71 -14.07
CA ASN A 68 -8.80 1.37 -15.30
C ASN A 68 -8.86 2.89 -15.16
N ILE A 69 -9.39 3.39 -14.04
CA ILE A 69 -9.39 4.83 -13.71
C ILE A 69 -7.95 5.34 -13.57
N GLY A 70 -7.09 4.64 -12.82
CA GLY A 70 -5.69 5.04 -12.62
C GLY A 70 -4.90 5.09 -13.93
N ASN A 71 -5.14 4.14 -14.83
CA ASN A 71 -4.54 4.10 -16.16
C ASN A 71 -5.08 5.20 -17.07
N LYS A 72 -6.39 5.50 -17.00
CA LYS A 72 -7.00 6.58 -17.80
C LYS A 72 -6.47 7.96 -17.41
N TYR A 73 -6.26 8.19 -16.11
CA TYR A 73 -5.79 9.45 -15.55
C TYR A 73 -4.37 9.30 -14.98
N SER A 74 -3.45 8.73 -15.77
CA SER A 74 -2.08 8.41 -15.35
C SER A 74 -1.30 9.61 -14.80
N GLU A 75 -1.54 10.79 -15.36
CA GLU A 75 -0.88 12.05 -14.96
C GLU A 75 -1.43 12.63 -13.66
N ASN A 76 -2.59 12.15 -13.19
CA ASN A 76 -3.18 12.60 -11.94
C ASN A 76 -2.56 11.85 -10.77
N THR A 77 -1.38 12.29 -10.33
CA THR A 77 -0.59 11.67 -9.24
C THR A 77 -1.44 11.41 -7.99
N LYS A 78 -2.27 12.37 -7.59
CA LYS A 78 -3.06 12.28 -6.35
C LYS A 78 -4.20 11.26 -6.47
N MET A 79 -4.83 11.15 -7.63
CA MET A 79 -5.81 10.08 -7.90
C MET A 79 -5.13 8.70 -7.83
N ASN A 80 -3.95 8.56 -8.43
CA ASN A 80 -3.20 7.31 -8.42
C ASN A 80 -2.75 6.92 -7.00
N VAL A 81 -2.34 7.88 -6.16
CA VAL A 81 -2.09 7.67 -4.73
C VAL A 81 -3.32 7.09 -4.02
N TYR A 82 -4.50 7.67 -4.28
CA TYR A 82 -5.73 7.19 -3.66
C TYR A 82 -6.11 5.77 -4.12
N ILE A 83 -5.93 5.46 -5.40
CA ILE A 83 -6.18 4.13 -5.95
C ILE A 83 -5.21 3.10 -5.35
N VAL A 84 -3.91 3.40 -5.30
CA VAL A 84 -2.89 2.54 -4.68
C VAL A 84 -3.24 2.27 -3.21
N SER A 85 -3.61 3.31 -2.45
CA SER A 85 -4.02 3.17 -1.05
C SER A 85 -5.29 2.32 -0.90
N ALA A 86 -6.30 2.55 -1.75
CA ALA A 86 -7.55 1.79 -1.72
C ALA A 86 -7.31 0.31 -1.99
N LEU A 87 -6.66 -0.02 -3.11
CA LEU A 87 -6.34 -1.39 -3.50
C LEU A 87 -5.48 -2.10 -2.46
N GLY A 88 -4.44 -1.42 -1.95
CA GLY A 88 -3.56 -1.96 -0.92
C GLY A 88 -4.32 -2.33 0.36
N ASN A 89 -5.26 -1.48 0.81
CA ASN A 89 -6.09 -1.78 1.98
C ASN A 89 -7.17 -2.83 1.70
N MET A 90 -7.76 -2.87 0.50
CA MET A 90 -8.68 -3.93 0.07
C MET A 90 -8.02 -5.31 0.17
N ILE A 91 -6.77 -5.43 -0.31
CA ILE A 91 -5.99 -6.66 -0.23
C ILE A 91 -5.64 -6.99 1.23
N LYS A 92 -5.03 -6.03 1.94
CA LYS A 92 -4.52 -6.25 3.30
C LYS A 92 -5.62 -6.56 4.34
N ARG A 93 -6.81 -5.96 4.20
CA ARG A 93 -7.86 -5.99 5.24
C ARG A 93 -9.11 -6.76 4.85
N TYR A 94 -9.42 -6.82 3.56
CA TYR A 94 -10.67 -7.40 3.06
C TYR A 94 -10.46 -8.58 2.13
N LYS A 95 -9.24 -9.14 2.08
CA LYS A 95 -8.91 -10.35 1.33
C LYS A 95 -9.22 -10.24 -0.17
N LEU A 96 -9.16 -9.03 -0.74
CA LEU A 96 -9.12 -8.90 -2.19
C LEU A 96 -7.92 -9.70 -2.70
N GLU A 97 -8.16 -10.63 -3.61
CA GLU A 97 -7.08 -11.34 -4.29
C GLU A 97 -6.34 -10.38 -5.21
N SER A 98 -5.01 -10.31 -5.07
CA SER A 98 -4.19 -9.54 -6.01
C SER A 98 -4.16 -10.27 -7.35
N SER A 99 -4.65 -9.62 -8.41
CA SER A 99 -4.53 -10.08 -9.79
C SER A 99 -3.23 -9.60 -10.43
N GLU A 100 -2.83 -10.20 -11.56
CA GLU A 100 -1.71 -9.70 -12.38
C GLU A 100 -1.92 -8.24 -12.82
N GLU A 101 -3.16 -7.85 -13.12
CA GLU A 101 -3.52 -6.46 -13.45
C GLU A 101 -3.17 -5.51 -12.30
N ILE A 102 -3.58 -5.85 -11.07
CA ILE A 102 -3.27 -5.04 -9.88
C ILE A 102 -1.75 -5.02 -9.65
N PHE A 103 -1.09 -6.17 -9.71
CA PHE A 103 0.36 -6.24 -9.48
C PHE A 103 1.15 -5.39 -10.48
N ASN A 104 0.83 -5.49 -11.77
CA ASN A 104 1.46 -4.68 -12.83
C ASN A 104 1.17 -3.19 -12.65
N TYR A 105 -0.04 -2.82 -12.24
CA TYR A 105 -0.36 -1.43 -11.89
C TYR A 105 0.53 -0.92 -10.76
N PHE A 106 0.73 -1.70 -9.68
CA PHE A 106 1.65 -1.30 -8.60
C PHE A 106 3.10 -1.21 -9.09
N LEU A 107 3.57 -2.13 -9.94
CA LEU A 107 4.92 -2.08 -10.52
C LEU A 107 5.14 -0.82 -11.38
N GLU A 108 4.16 -0.44 -12.20
CA GLU A 108 4.23 0.79 -12.97
C GLU A 108 4.29 2.01 -12.05
N LYS A 109 3.38 2.09 -11.07
CA LYS A 109 3.32 3.24 -10.14
C LYS A 109 4.48 3.32 -9.17
N ALA A 110 5.22 2.22 -8.95
CA ALA A 110 6.49 2.24 -8.23
C ALA A 110 7.55 3.14 -8.92
N GLN A 111 7.40 3.43 -10.22
CA GLN A 111 8.29 4.32 -10.97
C GLN A 111 7.71 5.74 -11.13
N THR A 112 6.49 5.99 -10.67
CA THR A 112 5.82 7.28 -10.81
C THR A 112 6.11 8.18 -9.62
N LYS A 113 6.84 9.28 -9.85
CA LYS A 113 7.16 10.28 -8.83
C LYS A 113 5.90 10.84 -8.16
N GLY A 114 5.90 10.89 -6.83
CA GLY A 114 4.77 11.26 -5.98
C GLY A 114 3.80 10.12 -5.65
N VAL A 115 3.93 8.93 -6.27
CA VAL A 115 3.09 7.75 -6.02
C VAL A 115 3.90 6.59 -5.41
N GLU A 116 5.18 6.51 -5.77
CA GLU A 116 6.11 5.44 -5.43
C GLU A 116 6.22 5.17 -3.92
N LEU A 117 6.11 6.21 -3.09
CA LEU A 117 6.08 6.04 -1.63
C LEU A 117 4.87 5.21 -1.18
N TYR A 118 3.68 5.52 -1.69
CA TYR A 118 2.47 4.80 -1.32
C TYR A 118 2.49 3.36 -1.83
N VAL A 119 3.10 3.13 -2.99
CA VAL A 119 3.32 1.77 -3.52
C VAL A 119 4.20 0.97 -2.58
N SER A 120 5.25 1.58 -2.00
CA SER A 120 6.17 0.90 -1.06
C SER A 120 5.49 0.34 0.20
N PHE A 121 4.33 0.89 0.57
CA PHE A 121 3.55 0.41 1.71
C PHE A 121 2.85 -0.93 1.46
N PHE A 122 2.63 -1.30 0.20
CA PHE A 122 1.74 -2.40 -0.17
C PHE A 122 2.35 -3.39 -1.16
N LEU A 123 3.10 -2.93 -2.17
CA LEU A 123 3.66 -3.78 -3.22
C LEU A 123 4.42 -4.99 -2.64
N PRO A 124 5.28 -4.83 -1.61
CA PRO A 124 5.99 -5.98 -1.05
C PRO A 124 5.10 -7.02 -0.34
N TYR A 125 3.84 -6.68 -0.05
CA TYR A 125 2.86 -7.59 0.55
C TYR A 125 1.98 -8.31 -0.47
N LEU A 126 2.11 -8.00 -1.77
CA LEU A 126 1.36 -8.69 -2.80
C LEU A 126 1.95 -10.10 -3.03
N PRO A 127 1.14 -11.17 -3.14
CA PRO A 127 1.63 -12.54 -3.30
C PRO A 127 2.61 -12.72 -4.47
N GLN A 128 2.40 -12.01 -5.57
CA GLN A 128 3.23 -12.06 -6.77
C GLN A 128 4.63 -11.48 -6.53
N PHE A 129 4.78 -10.58 -5.55
CA PHE A 129 6.06 -9.96 -5.23
C PHE A 129 7.12 -10.98 -4.79
N GLU A 130 6.70 -12.12 -4.21
CA GLU A 130 7.62 -13.19 -3.83
C GLU A 130 8.41 -13.75 -5.01
N LYS A 131 7.80 -13.78 -6.20
CA LYS A 131 8.41 -14.28 -7.44
C LYS A 131 8.99 -13.16 -8.31
N TYR A 132 8.94 -11.91 -7.87
CA TYR A 132 9.43 -10.79 -8.65
C TYR A 132 10.96 -10.77 -8.67
N GLU A 133 11.54 -10.88 -9.87
CA GLU A 133 12.98 -11.02 -10.07
C GLU A 133 13.79 -9.87 -9.43
N ARG A 134 13.25 -8.66 -9.44
CA ARG A 134 13.90 -7.46 -8.88
C ARG A 134 13.39 -7.08 -7.49
N LYS A 135 12.81 -8.05 -6.74
CA LYS A 135 12.24 -7.86 -5.39
C LYS A 135 13.21 -7.13 -4.46
N TRP A 136 14.47 -7.55 -4.42
CA TRP A 136 15.43 -7.00 -3.48
C TRP A 136 15.97 -5.64 -3.92
N GLU A 137 16.24 -5.46 -5.21
CA GLU A 137 16.59 -4.16 -5.77
C GLU A 137 15.48 -3.14 -5.51
N TYR A 138 14.21 -3.56 -5.62
CA TYR A 138 13.08 -2.72 -5.25
C TYR A 138 13.08 -2.39 -3.75
N ILE A 139 13.13 -3.38 -2.86
CA ILE A 139 13.15 -3.14 -1.40
C ILE A 139 14.27 -2.17 -1.02
N MET A 140 15.48 -2.39 -1.54
CA MET A 140 16.64 -1.55 -1.24
C MET A 140 16.54 -0.14 -1.82
N SER A 141 15.74 0.06 -2.87
CA SER A 141 15.48 1.39 -3.44
C SER A 141 14.53 2.24 -2.58
N ILE A 142 13.70 1.62 -1.72
CA ILE A 142 12.66 2.32 -0.95
C ILE A 142 13.25 3.46 -0.12
N LYS A 143 14.40 3.25 0.54
CA LYS A 143 15.06 4.27 1.37
C LYS A 143 15.37 5.59 0.63
N ASN A 144 15.44 5.57 -0.70
CA ASN A 144 15.76 6.73 -1.52
C ASN A 144 14.51 7.50 -2.00
N ILE A 145 13.30 6.99 -1.71
CA ILE A 145 12.05 7.63 -2.10
C ILE A 145 11.83 8.90 -1.27
N LYS A 146 11.30 9.95 -1.89
CA LYS A 146 10.91 11.18 -1.17
C LYS A 146 9.44 11.12 -0.73
N PRO A 147 9.09 11.70 0.44
CA PRO A 147 9.97 12.23 1.48
C PRO A 147 10.76 11.15 2.24
N LEU A 148 12.04 11.46 2.53
CA LEU A 148 13.00 10.49 3.10
C LEU A 148 12.58 9.94 4.47
N LYS A 149 11.89 10.74 5.28
CA LYS A 149 11.44 10.28 6.61
C LYS A 149 10.41 9.15 6.51
N ASP A 150 9.45 9.28 5.60
CA ASP A 150 8.40 8.27 5.43
C ASP A 150 8.94 7.04 4.69
N SER A 151 9.89 7.26 3.77
CA SER A 151 10.56 6.16 3.07
C SER A 151 11.49 5.36 3.98
N GLU A 152 12.17 6.00 4.93
CA GLU A 152 12.96 5.32 5.98
C GLU A 152 12.07 4.39 6.82
N ILE A 153 10.91 4.89 7.26
CA ILE A 153 9.93 4.07 8.01
C ILE A 153 9.47 2.89 7.15
N SER A 154 9.11 3.15 5.89
CA SER A 154 8.69 2.10 4.96
C SER A 154 9.79 1.05 4.78
N PHE A 155 11.02 1.48 4.46
CA PHE A 155 12.17 0.61 4.26
C PHE A 155 12.43 -0.26 5.49
N LYS A 156 12.44 0.35 6.69
CA LYS A 156 12.59 -0.37 7.95
C LYS A 156 11.54 -1.47 8.10
N GLU A 157 10.26 -1.14 7.90
CA GLU A 157 9.18 -2.14 8.03
C GLU A 157 9.32 -3.28 7.00
N ARG A 158 9.85 -3.01 5.80
CA ARG A 158 10.08 -4.07 4.80
C ARG A 158 11.28 -4.93 5.17
N ILE A 159 12.36 -4.35 5.67
CA ILE A 159 13.51 -5.13 6.16
C ILE A 159 13.10 -6.03 7.33
N ASP A 160 12.34 -5.51 8.30
CA ASP A 160 11.87 -6.31 9.43
C ASP A 160 10.97 -7.47 8.96
N TYR A 161 10.02 -7.20 8.05
CA TYR A 161 9.14 -8.23 7.50
C TYR A 161 9.90 -9.32 6.71
N PHE A 162 10.89 -8.92 5.92
CA PHE A 162 11.66 -9.81 5.05
C PHE A 162 12.99 -10.26 5.64
N LEU A 163 13.23 -10.01 6.93
CA LEU A 163 14.53 -10.20 7.58
C LEU A 163 15.15 -11.57 7.28
N ASN A 164 14.37 -12.64 7.49
CA ASN A 164 14.83 -14.02 7.29
C ASN A 164 15.15 -14.34 5.83
N GLN A 165 14.54 -13.63 4.88
CA GLN A 165 14.74 -13.84 3.45
C GLN A 165 15.79 -12.91 2.84
N LEU A 166 16.21 -11.85 3.57
CA LEU A 166 17.17 -10.86 3.07
C LEU A 166 18.49 -11.53 2.60
N PRO A 167 18.91 -11.32 1.33
CA PRO A 167 20.16 -11.84 0.82
C PRO A 167 21.37 -11.21 1.51
N ILE A 168 22.40 -12.03 1.75
CA ILE A 168 23.64 -11.62 2.42
C ILE A 168 24.26 -10.37 1.76
N LYS A 169 24.19 -10.27 0.42
CA LYS A 169 24.73 -9.13 -0.35
C LYS A 169 24.14 -7.76 0.03
N TYR A 170 22.98 -7.70 0.70
CA TYR A 170 22.34 -6.46 1.13
C TYR A 170 22.45 -6.19 2.63
N VAL A 171 22.99 -7.13 3.41
CA VAL A 171 23.05 -7.02 4.88
C VAL A 171 23.91 -5.84 5.31
N GLU A 172 25.13 -5.72 4.77
CA GLU A 172 26.06 -4.63 5.12
C GLU A 172 25.46 -3.26 4.76
N GLU A 173 24.95 -3.10 3.53
CA GLU A 173 24.30 -1.87 3.09
C GLU A 173 23.12 -1.48 3.99
N THR A 174 22.34 -2.46 4.47
CA THR A 174 21.21 -2.24 5.36
C THR A 174 21.66 -1.82 6.77
N ILE A 175 22.72 -2.44 7.30
CA ILE A 175 23.31 -2.06 8.59
C ILE A 175 23.84 -0.63 8.52
N THR A 176 24.62 -0.29 7.51
CA THR A 176 25.17 1.08 7.33
C THR A 176 24.05 2.11 7.27
N PHE A 177 22.95 1.82 6.57
CA PHE A 177 21.80 2.71 6.53
C PHE A 177 21.19 2.92 7.94
N PHE A 178 20.96 1.85 8.70
CA PHE A 178 20.39 1.98 10.05
C PHE A 178 21.34 2.64 11.05
N GLU A 179 22.65 2.44 10.94
CA GLU A 179 23.65 3.17 11.73
C GLU A 179 23.57 4.67 11.46
N GLN A 180 23.41 5.08 10.20
CA GLN A 180 23.18 6.47 9.85
C GLN A 180 21.86 6.99 10.44
N SER A 181 20.75 6.24 10.31
CA SER A 181 19.46 6.62 10.89
C SER A 181 19.51 6.77 12.42
N ILE A 182 20.35 5.99 13.13
CA ILE A 182 20.58 6.17 14.58
C ILE A 182 21.20 7.54 14.89
N ASN A 183 22.16 7.98 14.08
CA ASN A 183 22.82 9.27 14.27
C ASN A 183 21.87 10.45 14.03
N GLU A 184 20.91 10.29 13.12
CA GLU A 184 19.93 11.33 12.75
C GLU A 184 18.68 11.31 13.66
N ALA A 185 18.39 10.17 14.31
CA ALA A 185 17.22 10.01 15.17
C ALA A 185 17.26 10.90 16.42
N LYS A 186 16.13 11.57 16.69
CA LYS A 186 15.98 12.48 17.84
C LYS A 186 15.60 11.80 19.15
N SER A 187 15.04 10.59 19.09
CA SER A 187 14.52 9.88 20.27
C SER A 187 15.27 8.56 20.49
N ASP A 188 15.46 8.19 21.76
CA ASP A 188 16.06 6.89 22.09
C ASP A 188 15.17 5.72 21.65
N TYR A 189 13.85 5.93 21.62
CA TYR A 189 12.91 4.95 21.07
C TYR A 189 13.24 4.60 19.61
N SER A 190 13.38 5.61 18.73
CA SER A 190 13.73 5.39 17.33
C SER A 190 15.12 4.77 17.18
N LYS A 191 16.10 5.20 17.99
CA LYS A 191 17.45 4.62 17.97
C LYS A 191 17.44 3.14 18.34
N ASN A 192 16.70 2.76 19.39
CA ASN A 192 16.61 1.37 19.82
C ASN A 192 15.97 0.47 18.77
N MET A 193 14.94 0.96 18.07
CA MET A 193 14.32 0.21 16.97
C MET A 193 15.31 -0.13 15.84
N TYR A 194 16.27 0.76 15.54
CA TYR A 194 17.31 0.49 14.54
C TYR A 194 18.38 -0.47 15.08
N ARG A 195 18.79 -0.32 16.34
CA ARG A 195 19.74 -1.24 17.00
C ARG A 195 19.24 -2.68 17.00
N GLU A 196 17.98 -2.90 17.36
CA GLU A 196 17.36 -4.23 17.36
C GLU A 196 17.41 -4.88 15.97
N LEU A 197 17.24 -4.11 14.90
CA LEU A 197 17.34 -4.64 13.53
C LEU A 197 18.78 -4.92 13.14
N ILE A 198 19.74 -4.07 13.51
CA ILE A 198 21.16 -4.30 13.28
C ILE A 198 21.62 -5.59 13.97
N GLU A 199 21.26 -5.80 15.23
CA GLU A 199 21.60 -7.02 15.98
C GLU A 199 21.08 -8.28 15.28
N LYS A 200 19.82 -8.26 14.84
CA LYS A 200 19.23 -9.37 14.08
C LYS A 200 19.94 -9.61 12.75
N LEU A 201 20.38 -8.56 12.07
CA LEU A 201 21.11 -8.64 10.80
C LEU A 201 22.54 -9.18 10.99
N GLN A 202 23.20 -8.87 12.11
CA GLN A 202 24.54 -9.38 12.43
C GLN A 202 24.55 -10.86 12.81
N MET A 203 23.39 -11.42 13.17
CA MET A 203 23.23 -12.85 13.48
C MET A 203 22.97 -13.72 12.23
N LYS A 204 22.90 -13.11 11.03
CA LYS A 204 22.73 -13.82 9.75
C LYS A 204 24.06 -14.19 9.12
#